data_AF-A1RY20-F1
#
_entry.id   AF-A1RY20-F1
#
_cell.length_a   1.000
_cell.length_b   1.000
_cell.length_c   1.000
_cell.angle_alpha   90.00
_cell.angle_beta   90.00
_cell.angle_gamma   90.00
#
_symmetry.space_group_name_H-M   'P 1'
#
loop_
_entity.id
_entity.type
_entity.pdbx_description
1 polymer ?
#
loop_
_entity_poly.entity_id
_entity_poly.type
_entity_poly.pdbx_seq_one_letter_code
_entity_poly.pdbx_strand_id
1 'polypeptide(L)'
;MGREMMGCEKNVAAEEAGFEEFDEWFIRRKIEELLRKALFPSDGYRGLEATRNEVARELAEIRGNYARYGEAYVEYVGRLGEGEEKAIKEAEKAMREALEHVDELEIRRTGRAHWKAKLPGRSWRLYVHLKPSGYWEVEIRLHLRVVKLRLPDTLRLPPELLRAAQEGWIMGDASYRADREEVTMTTAQTWQVASFPGFWPGKEVAVYVDRIEIHETRVSVKWYVVVKGVRDAPRWWSLSKKEKQGIILAEIEAANRGEIDIFRALKLALLYVTDGMYPGSSNTARHVLDFAVGQNSRRVRTEGAVKVARLLYEKVPQLLAYMVASGCQKAEFLASLASVKPRHYAPRYLEVAGVKMTLLLVGASRALAAVVYVTEDNEETLRGFPERARREGLEVRKVKVSKGRWGYRAGQKELLRYADKRPIVYDTLIAFVEERLGAMPLNHPARPSVERLLERLKKARERALRKLGDQDAKE
;
A
#
# COMPACT_ATOMS: atom_id res chain seq x y z
N MET A 1 23.00 30.52 -20.21
CA MET A 1 21.60 30.98 -20.30
C MET A 1 20.73 29.97 -19.55
N GLY A 2 20.06 30.45 -18.50
CA GLY A 2 18.92 29.83 -17.79
C GLY A 2 19.01 28.36 -17.36
N ARG A 3 19.56 28.08 -16.17
CA ARG A 3 19.19 26.89 -15.37
C ARG A 3 18.04 27.29 -14.47
N GLU A 4 16.83 26.84 -14.77
CA GLU A 4 15.73 26.86 -13.81
C GLU A 4 15.77 25.56 -12.99
N MET A 5 16.08 25.73 -11.71
CA MET A 5 15.88 24.72 -10.69
C MET A 5 14.39 24.65 -10.37
N MET A 6 13.73 23.56 -10.76
CA MET A 6 12.42 23.21 -10.18
C MET A 6 12.65 22.23 -9.03
N GLY A 7 12.60 22.80 -7.83
CA GLY A 7 12.70 22.11 -6.55
C GLY A 7 11.55 21.14 -6.34
N CYS A 8 11.88 20.01 -5.72
CA CYS A 8 10.92 19.04 -5.24
C CYS A 8 10.39 19.54 -3.88
N GLU A 9 9.12 19.96 -3.85
CA GLU A 9 8.40 20.55 -2.70
C GLU A 9 8.14 19.56 -1.55
N LYS A 10 9.18 18.90 -1.00
CA LYS A 10 9.07 18.08 0.22
C LYS A 10 10.18 18.30 1.25
N ASN A 11 10.96 19.37 1.12
CA ASN A 11 12.02 19.73 2.09
C ASN A 11 11.68 20.92 3.00
N VAL A 12 10.52 21.54 2.83
CA VAL A 12 10.22 22.87 3.39
C VAL A 12 10.20 22.90 4.92
N ALA A 13 9.67 21.87 5.59
CA ALA A 13 9.48 21.91 7.05
C ALA A 13 10.79 21.89 7.87
N ALA A 14 11.88 21.33 7.34
CA ALA A 14 13.18 21.32 8.03
C ALA A 14 14.06 22.53 7.66
N GLU A 15 13.73 23.22 6.55
CA GLU A 15 14.47 24.39 6.07
C GLU A 15 13.97 25.71 6.67
N GLU A 16 12.70 25.79 7.09
CA GLU A 16 12.08 27.03 7.61
C GLU A 16 12.10 27.17 9.14
N ALA A 17 12.42 26.13 9.91
CA ALA A 17 12.59 26.26 11.36
C ALA A 17 13.93 26.95 11.67
N GLY A 18 13.88 28.15 12.25
CA GLY A 18 15.05 28.91 12.66
C GLY A 18 15.98 28.08 13.54
N PHE A 19 17.27 28.04 13.20
CA PHE A 19 18.25 27.17 13.84
C PHE A 19 18.53 27.49 15.32
N GLU A 20 18.04 28.63 15.81
CA GLU A 20 18.16 29.15 17.18
C GLU A 20 17.05 28.67 18.14
N GLU A 21 16.03 27.93 17.65
CA GLU A 21 14.79 27.71 18.41
C GLU A 21 14.74 26.44 19.28
N PHE A 22 15.71 25.52 19.13
CA PHE A 22 15.73 24.23 19.85
C PHE A 22 16.93 24.12 20.80
N ASP A 23 16.85 24.87 21.89
CA ASP A 23 17.82 24.84 22.98
C ASP A 23 17.70 23.55 23.82
N GLU A 24 18.60 23.42 24.79
CA GLU A 24 18.63 22.26 25.69
C GLU A 24 17.32 22.11 26.49
N TRP A 25 16.74 23.23 26.91
CA TRP A 25 15.49 23.25 27.67
C TRP A 25 14.32 22.68 26.85
N PHE A 26 14.18 23.11 25.59
CA PHE A 26 13.17 22.60 24.68
C PHE A 26 13.32 21.08 24.47
N ILE A 27 14.56 20.61 24.23
CA ILE A 27 14.82 19.19 24.01
C ILE A 27 14.53 18.38 25.27
N ARG A 28 14.85 18.89 26.46
CA ARG A 28 14.52 18.27 27.74
C ARG A 28 13.01 18.11 27.90
N ARG A 29 12.23 19.17 27.60
CA ARG A 29 10.77 19.14 27.61
C ARG A 29 10.20 18.14 26.61
N LYS A 30 10.80 18.02 25.42
CA LYS A 30 10.39 17.02 24.42
C LYS A 30 10.67 15.58 24.84
N ILE A 31 11.81 15.33 25.51
CA ILE A 31 12.08 14.04 26.15
C ILE A 31 10.98 13.75 27.17
N GLU A 32 10.75 14.68 28.11
CA GLU A 32 9.75 14.50 29.16
C GLU A 32 8.35 14.23 28.60
N GLU A 33 7.91 15.03 27.62
CA GLU A 33 6.62 14.88 26.94
C GLU A 33 6.45 13.47 26.36
N LEU A 34 7.40 13.03 25.55
CA LEU A 34 7.30 11.75 24.84
C LEU A 34 7.45 10.55 25.77
N LEU A 35 8.37 10.61 26.74
CA LEU A 35 8.52 9.54 27.73
C LEU A 35 7.26 9.39 28.60
N ARG A 36 6.68 10.50 29.08
CA ARG A 36 5.40 10.46 29.81
C ARG A 36 4.29 9.89 28.95
N LYS A 37 4.19 10.31 27.68
CA LYS A 37 3.18 9.81 26.74
C LYS A 37 3.31 8.30 26.48
N ALA A 38 4.54 7.78 26.45
CA ALA A 38 4.81 6.35 26.28
C ALA A 38 4.37 5.53 27.51
N LEU A 39 4.68 5.99 28.72
CA LEU A 39 4.38 5.27 29.97
C LEU A 39 2.94 5.47 30.47
N PHE A 40 2.40 6.67 30.27
CA PHE A 40 1.10 7.11 30.77
C PHE A 40 0.29 7.69 29.60
N PRO A 41 -0.14 6.84 28.65
CA PRO A 41 -0.78 7.30 27.43
C PRO A 41 -2.15 7.92 27.71
N SER A 42 -2.45 9.03 27.05
CA SER A 42 -3.80 9.58 26.95
C SER A 42 -4.65 8.76 25.98
N ASP A 43 -5.98 8.89 26.07
CA ASP A 43 -6.91 8.22 25.16
C ASP A 43 -6.51 8.40 23.68
N GLY A 44 -6.44 7.29 22.94
CA GLY A 44 -6.09 7.26 21.53
C GLY A 44 -4.59 7.23 21.19
N TYR A 45 -3.68 7.37 22.16
CA TYR A 45 -2.25 7.13 21.94
C TYR A 45 -1.84 5.70 22.27
N ARG A 46 -1.06 5.06 21.38
CA ARG A 46 -0.53 3.72 21.61
C ARG A 46 0.78 3.79 22.40
N GLY A 47 0.67 3.70 23.72
CA GLY A 47 1.79 3.67 24.66
C GLY A 47 2.63 2.38 24.61
N LEU A 48 3.61 2.29 25.50
CA LEU A 48 4.57 1.18 25.58
C LEU A 48 3.89 -0.16 25.87
N GLU A 49 2.99 -0.20 26.86
CA GLU A 49 2.27 -1.41 27.25
C GLU A 49 1.33 -1.90 26.13
N ALA A 50 0.59 -0.99 25.49
CA ALA A 50 -0.27 -1.34 24.36
C ALA A 50 0.54 -1.89 23.18
N THR A 51 1.73 -1.34 22.93
CA THR A 51 2.67 -1.82 21.91
C THR A 51 3.19 -3.21 22.26
N ARG A 52 3.59 -3.45 23.51
CA ARG A 52 4.00 -4.77 24.01
C ARG A 52 2.92 -5.82 23.78
N ASN A 53 1.68 -5.51 24.17
CA ASN A 53 0.56 -6.44 24.05
C ASN A 53 0.24 -6.76 22.57
N GLU A 54 0.34 -5.78 21.68
CA GLU A 54 0.17 -5.99 20.24
C GLU A 54 1.27 -6.89 19.66
N VAL A 55 2.55 -6.59 19.93
CA VAL A 55 3.67 -7.38 19.41
C VAL A 55 3.68 -8.79 20.00
N ALA A 56 3.39 -8.96 21.29
CA ALA A 56 3.28 -10.27 21.93
C ALA A 56 2.17 -11.12 21.30
N ARG A 57 1.01 -10.51 21.00
CA ARG A 57 -0.08 -11.20 20.29
C ARG A 57 0.33 -11.60 18.87
N GLU A 58 0.95 -10.69 18.12
CA GLU A 58 1.46 -10.99 16.77
C GLU A 58 2.47 -12.15 16.81
N LEU A 59 3.45 -12.11 17.70
CA LEU A 59 4.45 -13.18 17.84
C LEU A 59 3.83 -14.51 18.25
N ALA A 60 2.83 -14.52 19.12
CA ALA A 60 2.12 -15.74 19.50
C ALA A 60 1.37 -16.36 18.31
N GLU A 61 0.70 -15.54 17.51
CA GLU A 61 0.01 -15.99 16.29
C GLU A 61 1.01 -16.55 15.27
N ILE A 62 2.10 -15.84 15.01
CA ILE A 62 3.18 -16.27 14.11
C ILE A 62 3.77 -17.60 14.58
N ARG A 63 4.04 -17.73 15.89
CA ARG A 63 4.59 -18.96 16.47
C ARG A 63 3.68 -20.15 16.23
N GLY A 64 2.36 -19.99 16.42
CA GLY A 64 1.37 -21.03 16.12
C GLY A 64 1.35 -21.41 14.64
N ASN A 65 1.36 -20.41 13.76
CA ASN A 65 1.38 -20.62 12.32
C ASN A 65 2.68 -21.28 11.81
N TYR A 66 3.82 -20.99 12.46
CA TYR A 66 5.13 -21.52 12.11
C TYR A 66 5.38 -22.96 12.59
N ALA A 67 4.52 -23.52 13.44
CA ALA A 67 4.63 -24.91 13.87
C ALA A 67 4.73 -25.90 12.68
N ARG A 68 4.04 -25.61 11.57
CA ARG A 68 4.09 -26.43 10.34
C ARG A 68 5.43 -26.43 9.61
N TYR A 69 6.33 -25.50 9.96
CA TYR A 69 7.67 -25.37 9.37
C TYR A 69 8.78 -25.94 10.25
N GLY A 70 8.41 -26.56 11.38
CA GLY A 70 9.31 -27.27 12.27
C GLY A 70 9.74 -26.47 13.50
N GLU A 71 10.34 -27.19 14.45
CA GLU A 71 10.68 -26.68 15.78
C GLU A 71 11.63 -25.49 15.75
N ALA A 72 12.58 -25.43 14.81
CA ALA A 72 13.52 -24.32 14.68
C ALA A 72 12.83 -22.96 14.45
N TYR A 73 11.71 -22.94 13.70
CA TYR A 73 10.94 -21.71 13.49
C TYR A 73 10.09 -21.34 14.71
N VAL A 74 9.58 -22.33 15.44
CA VAL A 74 8.85 -22.11 16.70
C VAL A 74 9.79 -21.57 17.78
N GLU A 75 10.99 -22.14 17.91
CA GLU A 75 12.04 -21.69 18.82
C GLU A 75 12.49 -20.27 18.45
N TYR A 76 12.70 -20.01 17.16
CA TYR A 76 13.06 -18.69 16.65
C TYR A 76 12.06 -17.61 17.10
N VAL A 77 10.76 -17.81 16.84
CA VAL A 77 9.72 -16.84 17.20
C VAL A 77 9.51 -16.77 18.71
N GLY A 78 9.65 -17.90 19.43
CA GLY A 78 9.64 -17.92 20.89
C GLY A 78 10.71 -17.01 21.50
N ARG A 79 11.94 -17.09 20.99
CA ARG A 79 13.03 -16.20 21.40
C ARG A 79 12.74 -14.74 21.05
N LEU A 80 12.12 -14.45 19.90
CA LEU A 80 11.67 -13.08 19.58
C LEU A 80 10.78 -12.51 20.69
N GLY A 81 9.83 -13.30 21.20
CA GLY A 81 8.95 -12.88 22.30
C GLY A 81 9.69 -12.61 23.61
N GLU A 82 10.60 -13.50 24.01
CA GLU A 82 11.43 -13.31 25.21
C GLU A 82 12.32 -12.05 25.09
N GLY A 83 12.89 -11.83 23.91
CA GLY A 83 13.72 -10.67 23.62
C GLY A 83 12.94 -9.35 23.62
N GLU A 84 11.73 -9.35 23.06
CA GLU A 84 10.81 -8.22 23.09
C GLU A 84 10.44 -7.86 24.53
N GLU A 85 10.01 -8.84 25.32
CA GLU A 85 9.60 -8.60 26.70
C GLU A 85 10.76 -8.01 27.52
N LYS A 86 11.96 -8.55 27.36
CA LYS A 86 13.17 -8.03 28.02
C LYS A 86 13.46 -6.60 27.55
N ALA A 87 13.38 -6.33 26.24
CA ALA A 87 13.64 -5.00 25.70
C ALA A 87 12.64 -3.96 26.22
N ILE A 88 11.35 -4.31 26.33
CA ILE A 88 10.32 -3.43 26.90
C ILE A 88 10.62 -3.13 28.37
N LYS A 89 10.99 -4.13 29.17
CA LYS A 89 11.34 -3.93 30.59
C LYS A 89 12.55 -2.99 30.76
N GLU A 90 13.60 -3.20 29.97
CA GLU A 90 14.79 -2.34 30.00
C GLU A 90 14.48 -0.91 29.52
N ALA A 91 13.64 -0.79 28.48
CA ALA A 91 13.19 0.52 28.00
C ALA A 91 12.33 1.23 29.05
N GLU A 92 11.35 0.56 29.64
CA GLU A 92 10.51 1.12 30.70
C GLU A 92 11.34 1.62 31.88
N LYS A 93 12.32 0.83 32.32
CA LYS A 93 13.26 1.23 33.36
C LYS A 93 14.03 2.50 32.96
N ALA A 94 14.59 2.55 31.75
CA ALA A 94 15.29 3.72 31.26
C ALA A 94 14.37 4.95 31.15
N MET A 95 13.11 4.78 30.75
CA MET A 95 12.12 5.87 30.70
C MET A 95 11.83 6.43 32.09
N ARG A 96 11.62 5.56 33.08
CA ARG A 96 11.35 5.96 34.46
C ARG A 96 12.55 6.69 35.08
N GLU A 97 13.75 6.10 34.96
CA GLU A 97 14.99 6.74 35.44
C GLU A 97 15.22 8.12 34.76
N ALA A 98 14.97 8.22 33.45
CA ALA A 98 15.12 9.49 32.73
C ALA A 98 14.08 10.55 33.12
N LEU A 99 12.87 10.15 33.51
CA LEU A 99 11.83 11.07 33.98
C LEU A 99 12.08 11.51 35.43
N GLU A 100 12.54 10.61 36.29
CA GLU A 100 12.89 10.89 37.68
C GLU A 100 14.04 11.89 37.79
N HIS A 101 15.04 11.76 36.91
CA HIS A 101 16.24 12.60 36.87
C HIS A 101 16.28 13.48 35.61
N VAL A 102 15.11 13.95 35.16
CA VAL A 102 14.99 14.64 33.87
C VAL A 102 15.85 15.89 33.80
N ASP A 103 16.09 16.60 34.91
CA ASP A 103 16.91 17.82 34.98
C ASP A 103 18.42 17.53 34.98
N GLU A 104 18.82 16.29 35.29
CA GLU A 104 20.22 15.86 35.34
C GLU A 104 20.71 15.29 34.00
N LEU A 105 19.84 15.15 32.99
CA LEU A 105 20.23 14.63 31.68
C LEU A 105 21.27 15.55 31.01
N GLU A 106 22.41 14.98 30.62
CA GLU A 106 23.38 15.65 29.74
C GLU A 106 22.86 15.59 28.31
N ILE A 107 22.41 16.72 27.76
CA ILE A 107 21.87 16.82 26.40
C ILE A 107 22.92 17.46 25.49
N ARG A 108 23.30 16.73 24.43
CA ARG A 108 24.25 17.21 23.43
C ARG A 108 23.65 17.14 22.04
N ARG A 109 23.69 18.26 21.31
CA ARG A 109 23.37 18.29 19.88
C ARG A 109 24.44 17.54 19.09
N THR A 110 24.01 16.62 18.22
CA THR A 110 24.89 15.77 17.39
C THR A 110 24.72 16.01 15.89
N GLY A 111 23.67 16.73 15.50
CA GLY A 111 23.44 17.18 14.13
C GLY A 111 22.34 18.25 14.07
N ARG A 112 21.97 18.67 12.86
CA ARG A 112 20.95 19.72 12.64
C ARG A 112 19.62 19.39 13.33
N ALA A 113 19.19 18.14 13.25
CA ALA A 113 17.90 17.66 13.76
C ALA A 113 18.08 16.48 14.75
N HIS A 114 19.25 16.39 15.40
CA HIS A 114 19.62 15.23 16.21
C HIS A 114 20.29 15.64 17.52
N TRP A 115 19.79 15.08 18.62
CA TRP A 115 20.34 15.25 19.96
C TRP A 115 20.54 13.89 20.62
N LYS A 116 21.47 13.86 21.56
CA LYS A 116 21.75 12.70 22.41
C LYS A 116 21.59 13.14 23.85
N ALA A 117 20.82 12.40 24.62
CA ALA A 117 20.65 12.60 26.04
C ALA A 117 21.07 11.34 26.81
N LYS A 118 21.70 11.53 27.96
CA LYS A 118 22.04 10.42 28.88
C LYS A 118 22.07 10.95 30.31
N LEU A 119 21.81 10.08 31.25
CA LEU A 119 22.12 10.35 32.64
C LEU A 119 23.61 10.00 32.91
N PRO A 120 24.39 10.83 33.60
CA PRO A 120 25.77 10.51 33.97
C PRO A 120 25.86 9.16 34.69
N GLY A 121 26.88 8.35 34.37
CA GLY A 121 27.09 7.04 34.98
C GLY A 121 26.12 5.92 34.53
N ARG A 122 25.07 6.22 33.75
CA ARG A 122 24.16 5.20 33.21
C ARG A 122 24.64 4.67 31.86
N SER A 123 24.36 3.39 31.61
CA SER A 123 24.76 2.68 30.39
C SER A 123 23.82 2.95 29.20
N TRP A 124 22.57 3.31 29.46
CA TRP A 124 21.58 3.61 28.43
C TRP A 124 21.72 5.05 27.90
N ARG A 125 21.22 5.28 26.69
CA ARG A 125 21.24 6.57 25.99
C ARG A 125 19.92 6.79 25.28
N LEU A 126 19.42 8.01 25.34
CA LEU A 126 18.31 8.49 24.56
C LEU A 126 18.84 9.25 23.34
N TYR A 127 18.16 9.10 22.22
CA TYR A 127 18.39 9.95 21.05
C TYR A 127 17.10 10.66 20.70
N VAL A 128 17.20 11.95 20.38
CA VAL A 128 16.05 12.78 20.03
C VAL A 128 16.24 13.23 18.59
N HIS A 129 15.18 13.08 17.79
CA HIS A 129 15.21 13.36 16.37
C HIS A 129 14.01 14.20 15.97
N LEU A 130 14.25 15.26 15.20
CA LEU A 130 13.20 15.90 14.42
C LEU A 130 13.19 15.26 13.03
N LYS A 131 12.13 14.54 12.69
CA LYS A 131 11.98 13.91 11.36
C LYS A 131 11.74 14.99 10.30
N PRO A 132 12.10 14.75 9.03
CA PRO A 132 11.80 15.69 7.93
C PRO A 132 10.31 16.03 7.78
N SER A 133 9.42 15.18 8.28
CA SER A 133 7.98 15.41 8.35
C SER A 133 7.55 16.43 9.42
N GLY A 134 8.47 16.94 10.24
CA GLY A 134 8.19 17.86 11.35
C GLY A 134 7.82 17.19 12.67
N TYR A 135 7.74 15.86 12.71
CA TYR A 135 7.39 15.10 13.93
C TYR A 135 8.64 14.75 14.75
N TRP A 136 8.49 14.79 16.07
CA TRP A 136 9.53 14.40 17.02
C TRP A 136 9.52 12.90 17.34
N GLU A 137 10.71 12.37 17.60
CA GLU A 137 10.93 10.98 18.00
C GLU A 137 12.00 10.91 19.08
N VAL A 138 11.76 10.11 20.12
CA VAL A 138 12.75 9.72 21.13
C VAL A 138 13.06 8.24 20.99
N GLU A 139 14.33 7.90 20.79
CA GLU A 139 14.82 6.51 20.69
C GLU A 139 15.50 6.09 21.99
N ILE A 140 15.16 4.93 22.52
CA ILE A 140 15.93 4.23 23.57
C ILE A 140 16.71 3.11 22.93
N ARG A 141 18.04 3.26 22.81
CA ARG A 141 18.88 2.23 22.18
C ARG A 141 19.27 1.15 23.16
N LEU A 142 19.01 -0.09 22.76
CA LEU A 142 19.21 -1.29 23.59
C LEU A 142 20.24 -2.23 22.98
N HIS A 143 20.20 -2.43 21.65
CA HIS A 143 21.02 -3.41 20.92
C HIS A 143 21.02 -4.81 21.58
N LEU A 144 19.87 -5.23 22.10
CA LEU A 144 19.72 -6.49 22.82
C LEU A 144 19.72 -7.64 21.82
N ARG A 145 20.74 -8.51 21.85
CA ARG A 145 20.75 -9.73 21.04
C ARG A 145 19.70 -10.70 21.56
N VAL A 146 18.74 -11.04 20.71
CA VAL A 146 17.61 -11.89 21.03
C VAL A 146 17.88 -13.34 20.67
N VAL A 147 18.37 -13.56 19.46
CA VAL A 147 18.56 -14.92 18.94
C VAL A 147 19.72 -14.96 17.96
N LYS A 148 20.40 -16.11 17.93
CA LYS A 148 21.43 -16.46 16.96
C LYS A 148 21.27 -17.93 16.61
N LEU A 149 20.80 -18.25 15.39
CA LEU A 149 20.58 -19.63 14.95
C LEU A 149 20.58 -19.74 13.43
N ARG A 150 20.61 -20.98 12.91
CA ARG A 150 20.47 -21.27 11.47
C ARG A 150 19.09 -21.85 11.22
N LEU A 151 18.33 -21.23 10.31
CA LEU A 151 17.00 -21.70 9.94
C LEU A 151 17.06 -22.66 8.73
N PRO A 152 16.21 -23.71 8.70
CA PRO A 152 16.12 -24.60 7.56
C PRO A 152 15.52 -23.89 6.35
N ASP A 153 15.80 -24.41 5.15
CA ASP A 153 15.19 -23.90 3.91
C ASP A 153 13.74 -24.36 3.78
N THR A 154 12.84 -23.51 4.26
CA THR A 154 11.39 -23.72 4.18
C THR A 154 10.79 -23.30 2.84
N LEU A 155 11.38 -22.29 2.17
CA LEU A 155 10.83 -21.76 0.92
C LEU A 155 11.10 -22.69 -0.27
N ARG A 156 12.26 -23.37 -0.28
CA ARG A 156 12.69 -24.29 -1.36
C ARG A 156 12.48 -23.69 -2.76
N LEU A 157 12.67 -22.37 -2.88
CA LEU A 157 12.51 -21.67 -4.16
C LEU A 157 13.73 -21.95 -5.04
N PRO A 158 13.55 -22.14 -6.36
CA PRO A 158 14.66 -22.10 -7.31
C PRO A 158 15.52 -20.85 -7.10
N PRO A 159 16.86 -20.93 -7.22
CA PRO A 159 17.76 -19.82 -6.91
C PRO A 159 17.42 -18.51 -7.64
N GLU A 160 16.96 -18.58 -8.89
CA GLU A 160 16.59 -17.42 -9.68
C GLU A 160 15.31 -16.74 -9.17
N LEU A 161 14.32 -17.52 -8.72
CA LEU A 161 13.09 -17.02 -8.13
C LEU A 161 13.36 -16.42 -6.73
N LEU A 162 14.23 -17.06 -5.96
CA LEU A 162 14.68 -16.52 -4.68
C LEU A 162 15.38 -15.17 -4.87
N ARG A 163 16.26 -15.05 -5.87
CA ARG A 163 16.92 -13.78 -6.22
C ARG A 163 15.90 -12.71 -6.61
N ALA A 164 14.89 -13.04 -7.43
CA ALA A 164 13.84 -12.09 -7.80
C ALA A 164 13.00 -11.64 -6.58
N ALA A 165 12.72 -12.53 -5.64
CA ALA A 165 12.02 -12.17 -4.40
C ALA A 165 12.89 -11.25 -3.52
N GLN A 166 14.17 -11.55 -3.38
CA GLN A 166 15.14 -10.71 -2.67
C GLN A 166 15.28 -9.32 -3.31
N GLU A 167 15.31 -9.24 -4.64
CA GLU A 167 15.30 -7.98 -5.41
C GLU A 167 14.03 -7.17 -5.15
N GLY A 168 12.86 -7.82 -5.13
CA GLY A 168 11.60 -7.18 -4.75
C GLY A 168 11.61 -6.64 -3.32
N TRP A 169 12.19 -7.38 -2.38
CA TRP A 169 12.30 -6.96 -0.98
C TRP A 169 13.19 -5.72 -0.81
N ILE A 170 14.32 -5.63 -1.53
CA ILE A 170 15.20 -4.44 -1.52
C ILE A 170 14.43 -3.17 -1.88
N MET A 171 13.42 -3.30 -2.74
CA MET A 171 12.70 -2.17 -3.31
C MET A 171 11.59 -1.61 -2.40
N GLY A 172 11.22 -2.30 -1.32
CA GLY A 172 10.25 -1.80 -0.34
C GLY A 172 10.86 -1.09 0.87
N ASP A 173 10.02 -0.82 1.87
CA ASP A 173 10.39 0.04 3.02
C ASP A 173 11.34 -0.65 4.00
N ALA A 174 11.28 -1.97 4.10
CA ALA A 174 12.23 -2.78 4.86
C ALA A 174 13.42 -3.22 4.00
N SER A 175 13.97 -2.28 3.22
CA SER A 175 15.15 -2.52 2.39
C SER A 175 16.32 -3.02 3.24
N TYR A 176 17.06 -3.99 2.73
CA TYR A 176 18.27 -4.48 3.37
C TYR A 176 19.52 -3.89 2.70
N ARG A 177 20.62 -3.89 3.44
CA ARG A 177 21.96 -3.67 2.92
C ARG A 177 22.69 -5.01 2.93
N ALA A 178 23.62 -5.20 2.01
CA ALA A 178 24.49 -6.36 2.03
C ALA A 178 25.93 -5.90 1.86
N ASP A 179 26.87 -6.65 2.42
CA ASP A 179 28.28 -6.56 2.08
C ASP A 179 28.78 -7.94 1.63
N ARG A 180 30.10 -8.17 1.68
CA ARG A 180 30.69 -9.43 1.22
C ARG A 180 30.43 -10.62 2.16
N GLU A 181 29.95 -10.35 3.38
CA GLU A 181 29.82 -11.36 4.44
C GLU A 181 28.42 -11.42 5.05
N GLU A 182 27.67 -10.31 5.07
CA GLU A 182 26.37 -10.25 5.72
C GLU A 182 25.32 -9.42 4.98
N VAL A 183 24.06 -9.72 5.30
CA VAL A 183 22.88 -8.93 4.95
C VAL A 183 22.26 -8.39 6.23
N THR A 184 21.94 -7.10 6.23
CA THR A 184 21.39 -6.39 7.39
C THR A 184 20.08 -5.68 7.04
N MET A 185 19.06 -5.83 7.89
CA MET A 185 17.76 -5.20 7.72
C MET A 185 17.29 -4.63 9.06
N THR A 186 16.67 -3.45 9.02
CA THR A 186 16.01 -2.85 10.19
C THR A 186 14.53 -2.67 9.89
N THR A 187 13.65 -3.05 10.81
CA THR A 187 12.20 -2.89 10.64
C THR A 187 11.49 -2.68 11.98
N ALA A 188 10.31 -2.08 11.94
CA ALA A 188 9.38 -2.03 13.08
C ALA A 188 8.24 -3.05 12.97
N GLN A 189 8.19 -3.84 11.89
CA GLN A 189 7.10 -4.80 11.64
C GLN A 189 7.53 -6.21 12.05
N THR A 190 6.80 -6.79 13.01
CA THR A 190 7.06 -8.12 13.57
C THR A 190 7.10 -9.21 12.49
N TRP A 191 6.14 -9.20 11.56
CA TRP A 191 6.07 -10.19 10.47
C TRP A 191 7.30 -10.15 9.56
N GLN A 192 7.91 -8.97 9.34
CA GLN A 192 9.11 -8.83 8.51
C GLN A 192 10.32 -9.45 9.18
N VAL A 193 10.44 -9.31 10.51
CA VAL A 193 11.50 -9.97 11.30
C VAL A 193 11.33 -11.48 11.25
N ALA A 194 10.09 -11.96 11.35
CA ALA A 194 9.80 -13.40 11.29
C ALA A 194 10.10 -14.02 9.92
N SER A 195 9.77 -13.31 8.84
CA SER A 195 9.85 -13.82 7.46
C SER A 195 11.17 -13.57 6.74
N PHE A 196 11.84 -12.44 6.99
CA PHE A 196 13.07 -12.06 6.28
C PHE A 196 14.16 -13.14 6.27
N PRO A 197 14.41 -13.87 7.38
CA PRO A 197 15.38 -14.97 7.40
C PRO A 197 15.09 -16.08 6.38
N GLY A 198 13.82 -16.35 6.06
CA GLY A 198 13.43 -17.38 5.11
C GLY A 198 13.93 -17.13 3.69
N PHE A 199 14.25 -15.88 3.35
CA PHE A 199 14.83 -15.51 2.05
C PHE A 199 16.34 -15.78 1.97
N TRP A 200 16.96 -16.31 3.03
CA TRP A 200 18.38 -16.61 3.10
C TRP A 200 18.61 -18.03 3.62
N PRO A 201 18.25 -19.05 2.82
CA PRO A 201 18.20 -20.43 3.28
C PRO A 201 19.56 -20.93 3.79
N GLY A 202 19.54 -21.63 4.93
CA GLY A 202 20.73 -22.25 5.53
C GLY A 202 21.76 -21.26 6.07
N LYS A 203 21.45 -19.96 6.14
CA LYS A 203 22.33 -18.94 6.70
C LYS A 203 22.14 -18.79 8.20
N GLU A 204 23.20 -18.35 8.87
CA GLU A 204 23.11 -18.01 10.29
C GLU A 204 22.44 -16.64 10.41
N VAL A 205 21.42 -16.55 11.25
CA VAL A 205 20.64 -15.34 11.49
C VAL A 205 20.80 -14.92 12.94
N ALA A 206 21.13 -13.66 13.13
CA ALA A 206 21.12 -12.98 14.42
C ALA A 206 20.06 -11.88 14.40
N VAL A 207 19.21 -11.85 15.43
CA VAL A 207 18.19 -10.80 15.59
C VAL A 207 18.43 -10.07 16.90
N TYR A 208 18.21 -8.76 16.84
CA TYR A 208 18.35 -7.84 17.95
C TYR A 208 17.09 -6.99 18.05
N VAL A 209 16.71 -6.63 19.28
CA VAL A 209 15.92 -5.42 19.48
C VAL A 209 16.91 -4.25 19.51
N ASP A 210 16.92 -3.47 18.44
CA ASP A 210 17.84 -2.34 18.26
C ASP A 210 17.51 -1.24 19.27
N ARG A 211 16.23 -0.85 19.31
CA ARG A 211 15.73 0.28 20.08
C ARG A 211 14.21 0.29 20.21
N ILE A 212 13.71 1.06 21.16
CA ILE A 212 12.30 1.46 21.24
C ILE A 212 12.19 2.89 20.72
N GLU A 213 11.34 3.12 19.72
CA GLU A 213 11.08 4.44 19.14
C GLU A 213 9.75 4.97 19.68
N ILE A 214 9.79 6.14 20.29
CA ILE A 214 8.64 6.86 20.85
C ILE A 214 8.35 8.03 19.93
N HIS A 215 7.32 7.88 19.12
CA HIS A 215 6.84 8.92 18.20
C HIS A 215 5.78 9.76 18.91
N GLU A 216 5.53 10.96 18.39
CA GLU A 216 4.40 11.79 18.83
C GLU A 216 3.02 11.08 18.65
N THR A 217 2.92 10.04 17.80
CA THR A 217 1.66 9.33 17.53
C THR A 217 1.58 7.90 18.09
N ARG A 218 2.71 7.25 18.39
CA ARG A 218 2.76 5.86 18.90
C ARG A 218 4.14 5.50 19.43
N VAL A 219 4.22 4.39 20.15
CA VAL A 219 5.48 3.68 20.43
C VAL A 219 5.66 2.55 19.39
N SER A 220 6.91 2.20 19.08
CA SER A 220 7.24 1.06 18.22
C SER A 220 8.54 0.37 18.63
N VAL A 221 8.59 -0.95 18.47
CA VAL A 221 9.79 -1.76 18.68
C VAL A 221 10.57 -1.83 17.37
N LYS A 222 11.84 -1.42 17.38
CA LYS A 222 12.70 -1.49 16.21
C LYS A 222 13.62 -2.71 16.30
N TRP A 223 13.51 -3.57 15.31
CA TRP A 223 14.27 -4.79 15.18
C TRP A 223 15.41 -4.61 14.20
N TYR A 224 16.50 -5.32 14.45
CA TYR A 224 17.65 -5.41 13.56
C TYR A 224 17.98 -6.87 13.30
N VAL A 225 18.02 -7.25 12.03
CA VAL A 225 18.27 -8.62 11.57
C VAL A 225 19.58 -8.63 10.80
N VAL A 226 20.46 -9.56 11.16
CA VAL A 226 21.74 -9.81 10.49
C VAL A 226 21.76 -11.25 10.01
N VAL A 227 22.03 -11.45 8.73
CA VAL A 227 22.19 -12.76 8.11
C VAL A 227 23.63 -12.91 7.65
N LYS A 228 24.36 -13.85 8.22
CA LYS A 228 25.78 -14.06 7.96
C LYS A 228 26.04 -15.11 6.88
N GLY A 229 27.20 -15.00 6.23
CA GLY A 229 27.66 -15.91 5.20
C GLY A 229 26.96 -15.72 3.85
N VAL A 230 26.52 -14.49 3.55
CA VAL A 230 25.88 -14.14 2.28
C VAL A 230 26.93 -13.56 1.33
N ARG A 231 27.23 -14.29 0.25
CA ARG A 231 28.21 -13.85 -0.76
C ARG A 231 27.58 -13.26 -2.02
N ASP A 232 26.36 -13.69 -2.35
CA ASP A 232 25.70 -13.41 -3.63
C ASP A 232 24.36 -12.66 -3.45
N ALA A 233 24.30 -11.71 -2.52
CA ALA A 233 23.13 -10.85 -2.38
C ALA A 233 22.94 -9.98 -3.65
N PRO A 234 21.70 -9.77 -4.12
CA PRO A 234 21.42 -8.87 -5.23
C PRO A 234 22.02 -7.48 -5.01
N ARG A 235 22.81 -6.96 -5.97
CA ARG A 235 23.51 -5.67 -5.84
C ARG A 235 22.60 -4.45 -5.78
N TRP A 236 21.29 -4.63 -5.97
CA TRP A 236 20.31 -3.54 -5.95
C TRP A 236 20.29 -2.76 -4.63
N TRP A 237 20.82 -3.34 -3.53
CA TRP A 237 20.93 -2.64 -2.25
C TRP A 237 21.79 -1.37 -2.35
N SER A 238 22.79 -1.35 -3.25
CA SER A 238 23.70 -0.21 -3.43
C SER A 238 23.14 0.90 -4.33
N LEU A 239 22.01 0.66 -4.98
CA LEU A 239 21.37 1.66 -5.86
C LEU A 239 20.83 2.82 -5.05
N SER A 240 20.92 4.03 -5.62
CA SER A 240 20.29 5.21 -5.06
C SER A 240 18.77 5.09 -5.06
N LYS A 241 18.09 5.87 -4.21
CA LYS A 241 16.63 5.91 -4.15
C LYS A 241 15.99 6.24 -5.50
N LYS A 242 16.63 7.11 -6.30
CA LYS A 242 16.16 7.52 -7.63
C LYS A 242 16.23 6.36 -8.63
N GLU A 243 17.32 5.60 -8.62
CA GLU A 243 17.49 4.42 -9.47
C GLU A 243 16.50 3.31 -9.09
N LYS A 244 16.36 3.02 -7.80
CA LYS A 244 15.35 2.09 -7.29
C LYS A 244 13.94 2.47 -7.75
N GLN A 245 13.60 3.76 -7.64
CA GLN A 245 12.31 4.28 -8.11
C GLN A 245 12.12 4.11 -9.62
N GLY A 246 13.15 4.36 -10.44
CA GLY A 246 13.09 4.15 -11.89
C GLY A 246 12.81 2.69 -12.26
N ILE A 247 13.48 1.75 -11.59
CA ILE A 247 13.27 0.31 -11.79
C ILE A 247 11.83 -0.08 -11.41
N ILE A 248 11.35 0.36 -10.24
CA ILE A 248 9.98 0.09 -9.79
C ILE A 248 8.94 0.58 -10.81
N LEU A 249 9.12 1.80 -11.32
CA LEU A 249 8.21 2.37 -12.33
C LEU A 249 8.22 1.53 -13.61
N ALA A 250 9.39 1.12 -14.10
CA ALA A 250 9.51 0.28 -15.28
C ALA A 250 8.82 -1.09 -15.10
N GLU A 251 9.00 -1.75 -13.95
CA GLU A 251 8.34 -3.03 -13.66
C GLU A 251 6.81 -2.89 -13.60
N ILE A 252 6.32 -1.78 -13.03
CA ILE A 252 4.88 -1.47 -12.97
C ILE A 252 4.32 -1.16 -14.35
N GLU A 253 5.01 -0.38 -15.17
CA GLU A 253 4.60 -0.06 -16.53
C GLU A 253 4.55 -1.30 -17.41
N ALA A 254 5.56 -2.17 -17.34
CA ALA A 254 5.58 -3.46 -18.03
C ALA A 254 4.40 -4.34 -17.61
N ALA A 255 4.15 -4.47 -16.31
CA ALA A 255 2.98 -5.20 -15.81
C ALA A 255 1.66 -4.60 -16.31
N ASN A 256 1.57 -3.26 -16.40
CA ASN A 256 0.41 -2.56 -16.92
C ASN A 256 0.20 -2.71 -18.43
N ARG A 257 1.27 -3.01 -19.21
CA ARG A 257 1.20 -3.42 -20.61
C ARG A 257 0.84 -4.90 -20.79
N GLY A 258 0.78 -5.66 -19.70
CA GLY A 258 0.46 -7.09 -19.70
C GLY A 258 1.68 -8.00 -19.75
N GLU A 259 2.89 -7.45 -19.70
CA GLU A 259 4.17 -8.19 -19.67
C GLU A 259 4.40 -8.73 -18.25
N ILE A 260 3.62 -9.72 -17.81
CA ILE A 260 3.69 -10.29 -16.45
C ILE A 260 4.21 -11.72 -16.51
N ASP A 261 5.48 -11.90 -16.20
CA ASP A 261 6.13 -13.19 -15.95
C ASP A 261 6.29 -13.44 -14.43
N ILE A 262 6.77 -14.63 -14.06
CA ILE A 262 6.90 -15.02 -12.64
C ILE A 262 7.95 -14.20 -11.89
N PHE A 263 9.02 -13.77 -12.55
CA PHE A 263 10.08 -12.98 -11.91
C PHE A 263 9.56 -11.57 -11.57
N ARG A 264 8.85 -10.94 -12.51
CA ARG A 264 8.20 -9.65 -12.29
C ARG A 264 7.09 -9.75 -11.26
N ALA A 265 6.29 -10.82 -11.30
CA ALA A 265 5.26 -11.07 -10.30
C ALA A 265 5.86 -11.17 -8.89
N LEU A 266 6.96 -11.88 -8.71
CA LEU A 266 7.70 -11.97 -7.44
C LEU A 266 8.20 -10.60 -6.98
N LYS A 267 8.89 -9.85 -7.85
CA LYS A 267 9.42 -8.52 -7.52
C LYS A 267 8.31 -7.57 -7.06
N LEU A 268 7.22 -7.51 -7.83
CA LEU A 268 6.08 -6.64 -7.53
C LEU A 268 5.35 -7.07 -6.25
N ALA A 269 5.16 -8.37 -6.03
CA ALA A 269 4.55 -8.84 -4.80
C ALA A 269 5.40 -8.53 -3.58
N LEU A 270 6.71 -8.76 -3.60
CA LEU A 270 7.58 -8.45 -2.48
C LEU A 270 7.72 -6.94 -2.25
N LEU A 271 7.78 -6.13 -3.31
CA LEU A 271 7.68 -4.67 -3.21
C LEU A 271 6.42 -4.26 -2.44
N TYR A 272 5.24 -4.72 -2.88
CA TYR A 272 3.99 -4.33 -2.24
C TYR A 272 3.83 -4.88 -0.82
N VAL A 273 4.30 -6.11 -0.59
CA VAL A 273 4.29 -6.73 0.72
C VAL A 273 5.16 -5.95 1.71
N THR A 274 6.33 -5.46 1.28
CA THR A 274 7.29 -4.78 2.16
C THR A 274 7.11 -3.26 2.27
N ASP A 275 6.31 -2.62 1.42
CA ASP A 275 6.00 -1.17 1.45
C ASP A 275 5.07 -0.78 2.63
N GLY A 276 5.46 0.17 3.48
CA GLY A 276 4.69 0.62 4.65
C GLY A 276 3.39 1.36 4.33
N MET A 277 3.11 1.70 3.06
CA MET A 277 1.90 2.43 2.65
C MET A 277 0.58 1.62 2.74
N TYR A 278 0.63 0.39 3.26
CA TYR A 278 -0.55 -0.41 3.55
C TYR A 278 -0.47 -1.07 4.93
N PRO A 279 -1.21 -0.50 5.90
CA PRO A 279 -1.82 -1.28 6.97
C PRO A 279 -3.33 -1.01 7.08
N GLY A 280 -4.11 -2.03 7.45
CA GLY A 280 -5.44 -1.77 8.05
C GLY A 280 -5.27 -1.05 9.39
N SER A 281 -6.14 -0.12 9.79
CA SER A 281 -7.48 -0.42 10.30
C SER A 281 -8.61 0.46 9.74
N SER A 282 -8.39 1.20 8.65
CA SER A 282 -9.48 1.85 7.94
C SER A 282 -9.37 1.62 6.42
N ASN A 283 -10.45 1.12 5.84
CA ASN A 283 -10.68 0.92 4.40
C ASN A 283 -9.90 -0.20 3.67
N THR A 284 -10.17 -1.44 4.05
CA THR A 284 -9.86 -2.63 3.21
C THR A 284 -10.55 -2.64 1.84
N ALA A 285 -11.54 -1.78 1.57
CA ALA A 285 -12.16 -1.65 0.23
C ALA A 285 -11.64 -0.44 -0.58
N ARG A 286 -11.40 0.72 0.07
CA ARG A 286 -10.88 1.91 -0.62
C ARG A 286 -9.41 1.75 -1.00
N HIS A 287 -8.62 1.06 -0.16
CA HIS A 287 -7.24 0.75 -0.46
C HIS A 287 -7.17 -0.32 -1.58
N VAL A 288 -8.00 -1.37 -1.54
CA VAL A 288 -8.15 -2.30 -2.68
C VAL A 288 -8.54 -1.58 -3.97
N LEU A 289 -9.43 -0.58 -3.91
CA LEU A 289 -9.73 0.30 -5.05
C LEU A 289 -8.54 1.18 -5.44
N ASP A 290 -7.72 1.63 -4.50
CA ASP A 290 -6.51 2.39 -4.76
C ASP A 290 -5.39 1.55 -5.40
N PHE A 291 -5.34 0.25 -5.09
CA PHE A 291 -4.52 -0.77 -5.76
C PHE A 291 -5.10 -1.16 -7.13
N ALA A 292 -6.42 -1.14 -7.29
CA ALA A 292 -7.13 -1.54 -8.50
C ALA A 292 -7.30 -0.39 -9.53
N VAL A 293 -7.55 0.83 -9.05
CA VAL A 293 -7.96 2.03 -9.78
C VAL A 293 -6.81 3.02 -9.72
N GLY A 294 -6.10 3.16 -10.84
CA GLY A 294 -4.81 3.85 -10.92
C GLY A 294 -4.91 5.37 -10.81
N GLN A 295 -5.11 5.89 -9.60
CA GLN A 295 -5.05 7.33 -9.32
C GLN A 295 -3.68 7.80 -8.79
N ASN A 296 -2.69 6.90 -8.71
CA ASN A 296 -1.29 7.23 -8.43
C ASN A 296 -0.40 6.59 -9.50
N SER A 297 0.56 7.35 -10.06
CA SER A 297 1.49 6.95 -11.15
C SER A 297 2.45 5.79 -10.81
N ARG A 298 2.24 5.07 -9.70
CA ARG A 298 3.13 4.04 -9.15
C ARG A 298 2.40 2.75 -8.77
N ARG A 299 1.35 2.37 -9.50
CA ARG A 299 0.56 1.17 -9.17
C ARG A 299 0.27 0.29 -10.39
N VAL A 300 0.36 -1.02 -10.20
CA VAL A 300 -0.14 -2.01 -11.16
C VAL A 300 -1.66 -1.94 -11.15
N ARG A 301 -2.29 -1.89 -12.33
CA ARG A 301 -3.75 -1.88 -12.51
C ARG A 301 -4.37 -3.19 -12.00
N THR A 302 -5.67 -3.16 -11.66
CA THR A 302 -6.41 -4.32 -11.14
C THR A 302 -6.11 -5.62 -11.88
N GLU A 303 -6.18 -5.59 -13.21
CA GLU A 303 -6.01 -6.78 -14.05
C GLU A 303 -4.60 -7.36 -13.93
N GLY A 304 -3.58 -6.49 -13.91
CA GLY A 304 -2.20 -6.89 -13.72
C GLY A 304 -1.97 -7.45 -12.32
N ALA A 305 -2.57 -6.83 -11.30
CA ALA A 305 -2.48 -7.31 -9.93
C ALA A 305 -3.12 -8.69 -9.73
N VAL A 306 -4.28 -8.95 -10.34
CA VAL A 306 -4.93 -10.27 -10.31
C VAL A 306 -4.07 -11.30 -11.04
N LYS A 307 -3.48 -10.95 -12.20
CA LYS A 307 -2.55 -11.82 -12.92
C LYS A 307 -1.31 -12.15 -12.09
N VAL A 308 -0.69 -11.17 -11.44
CA VAL A 308 0.43 -11.36 -10.51
C VAL A 308 0.03 -12.32 -9.39
N ALA A 309 -1.08 -12.06 -8.71
CA ALA A 309 -1.55 -12.89 -7.61
C ALA A 309 -1.80 -14.35 -8.02
N ARG A 310 -2.44 -14.57 -9.18
CA ARG A 310 -2.68 -15.92 -9.73
C ARG A 310 -1.39 -16.62 -10.07
N LEU A 311 -0.48 -15.94 -10.77
CA LEU A 311 0.79 -16.52 -11.16
C LEU A 311 1.61 -16.94 -9.94
N LEU A 312 1.57 -16.15 -8.86
CA LEU A 312 2.22 -16.51 -7.60
C LEU A 312 1.56 -17.70 -6.92
N TYR A 313 0.23 -17.74 -6.89
CA TYR A 313 -0.52 -18.87 -6.32
C TYR A 313 -0.26 -20.17 -7.08
N GLU A 314 -0.13 -20.10 -8.40
CA GLU A 314 0.11 -21.27 -9.26
C GLU A 314 1.57 -21.73 -9.24
N LYS A 315 2.54 -20.81 -9.20
CA LYS A 315 3.96 -21.14 -9.41
C LYS A 315 4.81 -21.14 -8.14
N VAL A 316 4.44 -20.35 -7.13
CA VAL A 316 5.18 -20.21 -5.86
C VAL A 316 4.23 -20.17 -4.64
N PRO A 317 3.24 -21.08 -4.52
CA PRO A 317 2.28 -21.07 -3.42
C PRO A 317 2.94 -21.15 -2.03
N GLN A 318 4.10 -21.82 -1.93
CA GLN A 318 4.86 -21.97 -0.70
C GLN A 318 5.39 -20.63 -0.15
N LEU A 319 5.73 -19.68 -1.03
CA LEU A 319 6.14 -18.33 -0.64
C LEU A 319 4.95 -17.57 -0.03
N LEU A 320 3.79 -17.58 -0.71
CA LEU A 320 2.59 -16.92 -0.19
C LEU A 320 2.18 -17.52 1.15
N ALA A 321 2.17 -18.86 1.26
CA ALA A 321 1.86 -19.55 2.51
C ALA A 321 2.84 -19.17 3.63
N TYR A 322 4.15 -19.12 3.35
CA TYR A 322 5.16 -18.73 4.33
C TYR A 322 4.97 -17.29 4.83
N MET A 323 4.68 -16.36 3.93
CA MET A 323 4.43 -14.97 4.26
C MET A 323 3.13 -14.80 5.06
N VAL A 324 2.05 -15.49 4.68
CA VAL A 324 0.80 -15.52 5.46
C VAL A 324 1.07 -16.02 6.88
N ALA A 325 1.81 -17.12 7.03
CA ALA A 325 2.13 -17.68 8.34
C ALA A 325 3.00 -16.74 9.19
N SER A 326 3.74 -15.81 8.56
CA SER A 326 4.47 -14.76 9.27
C SER A 326 3.57 -13.64 9.80
N GLY A 327 2.24 -13.69 9.57
CA GLY A 327 1.31 -12.61 9.90
C GLY A 327 1.24 -11.52 8.83
N CYS A 328 1.72 -11.79 7.61
CA CYS A 328 1.69 -10.81 6.53
C CYS A 328 0.29 -10.71 5.90
N GLN A 329 -0.52 -9.76 6.39
CA GLN A 329 -1.88 -9.48 5.88
C GLN A 329 -1.93 -9.21 4.37
N LYS A 330 -0.84 -8.70 3.79
CA LYS A 330 -0.78 -8.44 2.34
C LYS A 330 -0.60 -9.70 1.52
N ALA A 331 0.09 -10.70 2.06
CA ALA A 331 0.17 -12.01 1.42
C ALA A 331 -1.19 -12.71 1.47
N GLU A 332 -1.96 -12.57 2.55
CA GLU A 332 -3.35 -13.05 2.64
C GLU A 332 -4.23 -12.37 1.61
N PHE A 333 -4.06 -11.06 1.45
CA PHE A 333 -4.76 -10.30 0.42
C PHE A 333 -4.40 -10.78 -0.99
N LEU A 334 -3.12 -11.00 -1.30
CA LEU A 334 -2.71 -11.55 -2.59
C LEU A 334 -3.29 -12.95 -2.85
N ALA A 335 -3.30 -13.82 -1.85
CA ALA A 335 -3.93 -15.15 -1.95
C ALA A 335 -5.45 -15.03 -2.19
N SER A 336 -6.12 -14.10 -1.49
CA SER A 336 -7.54 -13.80 -1.70
C SER A 336 -7.79 -13.25 -3.11
N LEU A 337 -6.93 -12.35 -3.59
CA LEU A 337 -7.03 -11.76 -4.92
C LEU A 337 -6.83 -12.79 -6.04
N ALA A 338 -5.96 -13.79 -5.85
CA ALA A 338 -5.78 -14.89 -6.80
C ALA A 338 -7.09 -15.66 -7.03
N SER A 339 -7.88 -15.81 -5.96
CA SER A 339 -9.19 -16.51 -5.97
C SER A 339 -10.31 -15.68 -6.61
N VAL A 340 -10.12 -14.38 -6.80
CA VAL A 340 -11.08 -13.51 -7.47
C VAL A 340 -11.02 -13.78 -8.98
N LYS A 341 -12.15 -14.16 -9.59
CA LYS A 341 -12.29 -14.08 -11.06
C LYS A 341 -12.07 -12.63 -11.48
N PRO A 342 -11.22 -12.33 -12.48
CA PRO A 342 -10.97 -10.96 -12.87
C PRO A 342 -12.33 -10.41 -13.27
N ARG A 343 -12.82 -9.42 -12.52
CA ARG A 343 -13.92 -8.64 -13.04
C ARG A 343 -13.30 -7.87 -14.19
N HIS A 344 -13.63 -8.25 -15.42
CA HIS A 344 -13.40 -7.39 -16.57
C HIS A 344 -14.22 -6.13 -16.31
N TYR A 345 -13.59 -5.17 -15.65
CA TYR A 345 -14.06 -3.80 -15.60
C TYR A 345 -13.28 -3.07 -16.69
N ALA A 346 -13.43 -3.53 -17.93
CA ALA A 346 -13.19 -2.67 -19.07
C ALA A 346 -14.33 -1.64 -19.00
N PRO A 347 -14.06 -0.37 -18.69
CA PRO A 347 -15.11 0.63 -18.70
C PRO A 347 -15.63 0.68 -20.13
N ARG A 348 -16.90 0.34 -20.35
CA ARG A 348 -17.51 0.59 -21.65
C ARG A 348 -17.77 2.08 -21.77
N TYR A 349 -17.34 2.62 -22.89
CA TYR A 349 -17.51 4.03 -23.20
C TYR A 349 -18.62 4.20 -24.21
N LEU A 350 -19.40 5.25 -24.03
CA LEU A 350 -20.17 5.86 -25.11
C LEU A 350 -19.37 7.06 -25.61
N GLU A 351 -18.97 7.02 -26.88
CA GLU A 351 -18.27 8.14 -27.50
C GLU A 351 -19.27 9.11 -28.13
N VAL A 352 -19.17 10.38 -27.76
CA VAL A 352 -19.99 11.48 -28.31
C VAL A 352 -19.11 12.70 -28.48
N ALA A 353 -19.12 13.32 -29.66
CA ALA A 353 -18.30 14.50 -29.95
C ALA A 353 -16.82 14.34 -29.59
N GLY A 354 -16.26 13.15 -29.87
CA GLY A 354 -14.86 12.79 -29.58
C GLY A 354 -14.54 12.57 -28.09
N VAL A 355 -15.55 12.57 -27.21
CA VAL A 355 -15.39 12.37 -25.77
C VAL A 355 -15.92 11.01 -25.36
N LYS A 356 -15.06 10.22 -24.70
CA LYS A 356 -15.42 8.91 -24.15
C LYS A 356 -16.09 9.04 -22.79
N MET A 357 -17.41 8.91 -22.75
CA MET A 357 -18.19 8.92 -21.51
C MET A 357 -18.31 7.49 -20.95
N THR A 358 -17.97 7.30 -19.68
CA THR A 358 -18.05 5.99 -19.03
C THR A 358 -19.51 5.60 -18.74
N LEU A 359 -19.93 4.42 -19.16
CA LEU A 359 -21.26 3.88 -18.86
C LEU A 359 -21.33 3.28 -17.44
N LEU A 360 -22.40 3.61 -16.72
CA LEU A 360 -22.61 3.25 -15.32
C LEU A 360 -24.08 2.84 -15.06
N LEU A 361 -24.29 1.98 -14.06
CA LEU A 361 -25.60 1.71 -13.46
C LEU A 361 -25.67 2.40 -12.10
N VAL A 362 -26.50 3.45 -12.00
CA VAL A 362 -26.53 4.39 -10.87
C VAL A 362 -27.81 4.22 -10.04
N GLY A 363 -27.68 4.31 -8.71
CA GLY A 363 -28.81 4.27 -7.76
C GLY A 363 -29.34 2.87 -7.47
N ALA A 364 -30.32 2.79 -6.55
CA ALA A 364 -30.95 1.54 -6.11
C ALA A 364 -31.71 0.83 -7.24
N SER A 365 -32.29 1.59 -8.17
CA SER A 365 -32.94 1.08 -9.38
C SER A 365 -31.97 0.72 -10.51
N ARG A 366 -30.66 0.93 -10.33
CA ARG A 366 -29.61 0.66 -11.33
C ARG A 366 -29.92 1.29 -12.69
N ALA A 367 -30.31 2.57 -12.67
CA ALA A 367 -30.59 3.33 -13.88
C ALA A 367 -29.31 3.56 -14.70
N LEU A 368 -29.42 3.48 -16.01
CA LEU A 368 -28.29 3.69 -16.91
C LEU A 368 -27.85 5.16 -16.90
N ALA A 369 -26.54 5.42 -16.92
CA ALA A 369 -25.97 6.75 -17.07
C ALA A 369 -24.64 6.71 -17.81
N ALA A 370 -24.29 7.82 -18.45
CA ALA A 370 -22.96 8.05 -19.02
C ALA A 370 -22.33 9.25 -18.32
N VAL A 371 -21.07 9.13 -17.90
CA VAL A 371 -20.37 10.16 -17.12
C VAL A 371 -18.95 10.38 -17.63
N VAL A 372 -18.52 11.63 -17.69
CA VAL A 372 -17.12 12.02 -17.85
C VAL A 372 -16.73 13.03 -16.77
N TYR A 373 -15.54 12.87 -16.20
CA TYR A 373 -15.01 13.73 -15.15
C TYR A 373 -14.06 14.76 -15.73
N VAL A 374 -14.13 16.00 -15.23
CA VAL A 374 -13.15 17.04 -15.56
C VAL A 374 -11.91 16.80 -14.70
N THR A 375 -10.77 16.64 -15.35
CA THR A 375 -9.42 16.51 -14.77
C THR A 375 -8.48 17.49 -15.46
N GLU A 376 -7.33 17.76 -14.86
CA GLU A 376 -6.30 18.63 -15.47
C GLU A 376 -5.92 18.14 -16.88
N ASP A 377 -5.82 16.82 -17.08
CA ASP A 377 -5.44 16.21 -18.36
C ASP A 377 -6.49 16.32 -19.49
N ASN A 378 -7.75 16.65 -19.18
CA ASN A 378 -8.84 16.62 -20.17
C ASN A 378 -9.70 17.88 -20.21
N GLU A 379 -9.31 18.92 -19.47
CA GLU A 379 -10.06 20.17 -19.36
C GLU A 379 -10.24 20.84 -20.73
N GLU A 380 -9.18 20.88 -21.54
CA GLU A 380 -9.23 21.45 -22.89
C GLU A 380 -10.15 20.63 -23.82
N THR A 381 -10.07 19.30 -23.75
CA THR A 381 -10.94 18.40 -24.54
C THR A 381 -12.41 18.58 -24.15
N LEU A 382 -12.70 18.82 -22.87
CA LEU A 382 -14.07 19.00 -22.36
C LEU A 382 -14.60 20.44 -22.49
N ARG A 383 -13.76 21.41 -22.91
CA ARG A 383 -14.18 22.79 -23.15
C ARG A 383 -15.23 22.84 -24.26
N GLY A 384 -16.43 23.32 -23.95
CA GLY A 384 -17.57 23.35 -24.89
C GLY A 384 -18.18 21.99 -25.22
N PHE A 385 -17.86 20.94 -24.45
CA PHE A 385 -18.42 19.60 -24.66
C PHE A 385 -19.95 19.55 -24.60
N PRO A 386 -20.66 20.21 -23.67
CA PRO A 386 -22.12 20.18 -23.61
C PRO A 386 -22.81 20.64 -24.89
N GLU A 387 -22.27 21.69 -25.51
CA GLU A 387 -22.79 22.27 -26.74
C GLU A 387 -22.55 21.32 -27.91
N ARG A 388 -21.36 20.72 -28.00
CA ARG A 388 -21.05 19.72 -29.03
C ARG A 388 -21.89 18.45 -28.89
N ALA A 389 -22.03 17.92 -27.67
CA ALA A 389 -22.87 16.75 -27.40
C ALA A 389 -24.33 17.01 -27.77
N ARG A 390 -24.85 18.22 -27.47
CA ARG A 390 -26.21 18.62 -27.84
C ARG A 390 -26.40 18.68 -29.36
N ARG A 391 -25.40 19.15 -30.13
CA ARG A 391 -25.42 19.12 -31.61
C ARG A 391 -25.52 17.70 -32.17
N GLU A 392 -24.88 16.74 -31.51
CA GLU A 392 -25.02 15.31 -31.87
C GLU A 392 -26.31 14.68 -31.36
N GLY A 393 -27.08 15.38 -30.52
CA GLY A 393 -28.38 14.96 -30.03
C GLY A 393 -28.37 14.37 -28.62
N LEU A 394 -27.26 14.43 -27.88
CA LEU A 394 -27.17 14.02 -26.48
C LEU A 394 -27.19 15.23 -25.54
N GLU A 395 -28.18 15.28 -24.65
CA GLU A 395 -28.21 16.28 -23.57
C GLU A 395 -27.35 15.80 -22.39
N VAL A 396 -26.31 16.57 -22.07
CA VAL A 396 -25.45 16.33 -20.89
C VAL A 396 -25.58 17.48 -19.90
N ARG A 397 -25.54 17.15 -18.61
CA ARG A 397 -25.64 18.14 -17.52
C ARG A 397 -24.36 18.17 -16.70
N LYS A 398 -23.95 19.36 -16.28
CA LYS A 398 -22.83 19.51 -15.35
C LYS A 398 -23.28 19.04 -13.96
N VAL A 399 -22.54 18.12 -13.37
CA VAL A 399 -22.83 17.52 -12.07
C VAL A 399 -21.62 17.66 -11.13
N LYS A 400 -21.90 17.93 -9.86
CA LYS A 400 -20.89 17.93 -8.80
C LYS A 400 -20.66 16.50 -8.33
N VAL A 401 -19.42 16.04 -8.36
CA VAL A 401 -19.05 14.64 -8.10
C VAL A 401 -18.49 14.49 -6.70
N SER A 402 -17.66 15.43 -6.26
CA SER A 402 -17.12 15.51 -4.90
C SER A 402 -16.77 16.96 -4.55
N LYS A 403 -16.27 17.21 -3.34
CA LYS A 403 -15.70 18.51 -2.96
C LYS A 403 -14.59 18.87 -3.97
N GLY A 404 -14.79 19.97 -4.71
CA GLY A 404 -13.87 20.47 -5.74
C GLY A 404 -13.88 19.78 -7.11
N ARG A 405 -14.67 18.72 -7.36
CA ARG A 405 -14.67 18.01 -8.66
C ARG A 405 -16.02 18.08 -9.36
N TRP A 406 -15.98 18.41 -10.65
CA TRP A 406 -17.12 18.51 -11.55
C TRP A 406 -17.01 17.49 -12.70
N GLY A 407 -18.14 17.13 -13.28
CA GLY A 407 -18.21 16.27 -14.46
C GLY A 407 -19.45 16.55 -15.28
N TYR A 408 -19.58 15.87 -16.42
CA TYR A 408 -20.77 15.89 -17.26
C TYR A 408 -21.45 14.53 -17.24
N ARG A 409 -22.78 14.53 -17.12
CA ARG A 409 -23.60 13.32 -17.02
C ARG A 409 -24.81 13.37 -17.97
N ALA A 410 -25.05 12.26 -18.66
CA ALA A 410 -26.33 11.95 -19.29
C ALA A 410 -27.05 10.85 -18.49
N GLY A 411 -28.33 11.05 -18.19
CA GLY A 411 -29.17 10.06 -17.53
C GLY A 411 -29.79 9.09 -18.53
N GLN A 412 -30.50 8.08 -18.01
CA GLN A 412 -31.12 7.04 -18.84
C GLN A 412 -32.08 7.62 -19.88
N LYS A 413 -32.86 8.65 -19.51
CA LYS A 413 -33.83 9.26 -20.43
C LYS A 413 -33.13 9.95 -21.60
N GLU A 414 -32.06 10.67 -21.33
CA GLU A 414 -31.25 11.37 -22.33
C GLU A 414 -30.54 10.37 -23.24
N LEU A 415 -29.99 9.30 -22.67
CA LEU A 415 -29.34 8.22 -23.43
C LEU A 415 -30.30 7.49 -24.37
N LEU A 416 -31.52 7.18 -23.92
CA LEU A 416 -32.53 6.53 -24.76
C LEU A 416 -32.99 7.44 -25.90
N ARG A 417 -33.20 8.73 -25.63
CA ARG A 417 -33.54 9.72 -26.68
C ARG A 417 -32.44 9.85 -27.72
N TYR A 418 -31.18 9.80 -27.29
CA TYR A 418 -30.04 9.81 -28.18
C TYR A 418 -29.96 8.51 -29.00
N ALA A 419 -30.17 7.35 -28.37
CA ALA A 419 -30.18 6.05 -29.03
C ALA A 419 -31.34 5.88 -30.03
N ASP A 420 -32.50 6.50 -29.77
CA ASP A 420 -33.62 6.53 -30.72
C ASP A 420 -33.25 7.23 -32.03
N LYS A 421 -32.35 8.22 -31.99
CA LYS A 421 -31.83 8.92 -33.17
C LYS A 421 -30.62 8.23 -33.80
N ARG A 422 -29.89 7.42 -33.03
CA ARG A 422 -28.68 6.71 -33.45
C ARG A 422 -28.75 5.26 -32.96
N PRO A 423 -29.44 4.36 -33.68
CA PRO A 423 -29.73 3.01 -33.18
C PRO A 423 -28.50 2.17 -32.84
N ILE A 424 -27.34 2.42 -33.46
CA ILE A 424 -26.07 1.76 -33.13
C ILE A 424 -25.66 1.95 -31.66
N VAL A 425 -26.14 3.02 -31.02
CA VAL A 425 -25.93 3.26 -29.59
C VAL A 425 -26.63 2.20 -28.75
N TYR A 426 -27.78 1.67 -29.19
CA TYR A 426 -28.46 0.58 -28.46
C TYR A 426 -27.57 -0.66 -28.34
N ASP A 427 -26.77 -0.98 -29.35
CA ASP A 427 -25.85 -2.13 -29.29
C ASP A 427 -24.81 -1.95 -28.18
N THR A 428 -24.26 -0.73 -28.06
CA THR A 428 -23.29 -0.38 -27.01
C THR A 428 -23.94 -0.45 -25.62
N LEU A 429 -25.16 0.06 -25.47
CA LEU A 429 -25.89 0.04 -24.20
C LEU A 429 -26.33 -1.38 -23.80
N ILE A 430 -26.82 -2.18 -24.75
CA ILE A 430 -27.23 -3.58 -24.54
C ILE A 430 -26.02 -4.40 -24.11
N ALA A 431 -24.92 -4.34 -24.87
CA ALA A 431 -23.72 -5.10 -24.55
C ALA A 431 -23.13 -4.71 -23.17
N PHE A 432 -23.19 -3.43 -22.80
CA PHE A 432 -22.84 -2.99 -21.45
C PHE A 432 -23.75 -3.62 -20.38
N VAL A 433 -25.06 -3.62 -20.57
CA VAL A 433 -26.02 -4.17 -19.60
C VAL A 433 -25.90 -5.70 -19.51
N GLU A 434 -25.70 -6.40 -20.62
CA GLU A 434 -25.47 -7.86 -20.67
C GLU A 434 -24.20 -8.24 -19.90
N GLU A 435 -23.11 -7.49 -20.10
CA GLU A 435 -21.86 -7.70 -19.36
C GLU A 435 -22.06 -7.47 -17.85
N ARG A 436 -22.79 -6.42 -17.47
CA ARG A 436 -23.14 -6.17 -16.06
C ARG A 436 -24.00 -7.26 -15.47
N LEU A 437 -24.97 -7.77 -16.23
CA LEU A 437 -25.86 -8.84 -15.78
C LEU A 437 -25.14 -10.18 -15.65
N GLY A 438 -24.23 -10.49 -16.58
CA GLY A 438 -23.37 -11.68 -16.51
C GLY A 438 -22.41 -11.66 -15.32
N ALA A 439 -21.98 -10.47 -14.89
CA ALA A 439 -21.13 -10.31 -13.71
C ALA A 439 -21.89 -10.30 -12.37
N MET A 440 -23.22 -10.24 -12.37
CA MET A 440 -24.03 -10.26 -11.14
C MET A 440 -24.33 -11.69 -10.67
N PRO A 441 -24.17 -12.01 -9.37
CA PRO A 441 -24.64 -13.26 -8.80
C PRO A 441 -26.13 -13.52 -9.09
N LEU A 442 -26.53 -14.79 -9.22
CA LEU A 442 -27.93 -15.16 -9.51
C LEU A 442 -28.91 -14.64 -8.44
N ASN A 443 -28.48 -14.63 -7.18
CA ASN A 443 -29.26 -14.17 -6.03
C ASN A 443 -29.10 -12.66 -5.73
N HIS A 444 -28.48 -11.88 -6.62
CA HIS A 444 -28.23 -10.47 -6.36
C HIS A 444 -29.55 -9.66 -6.37
N PRO A 445 -29.87 -8.86 -5.34
CA PRO A 445 -31.18 -8.22 -5.20
C PRO A 445 -31.54 -7.25 -6.32
N ALA A 446 -30.54 -6.67 -7.00
CA ALA A 446 -30.75 -5.77 -8.13
C ALA A 446 -30.91 -6.49 -9.49
N ARG A 447 -30.68 -7.81 -9.56
CA ARG A 447 -30.66 -8.57 -10.82
C ARG A 447 -31.98 -8.47 -11.62
N PRO A 448 -33.18 -8.63 -11.01
CA PRO A 448 -34.44 -8.51 -11.74
C PRO A 448 -34.67 -7.13 -12.36
N SER A 449 -34.15 -6.07 -11.73
CA SER A 449 -34.25 -4.71 -12.26
C SER A 449 -33.34 -4.49 -13.47
N VAL A 450 -32.17 -5.14 -13.49
CA VAL A 450 -31.23 -5.10 -14.62
C VAL A 450 -31.72 -5.95 -15.78
N GLU A 451 -32.33 -7.11 -15.52
CA GLU A 451 -32.99 -7.94 -16.54
C GLU A 451 -34.13 -7.17 -17.22
N ARG A 452 -34.99 -6.50 -16.44
CA ARG A 452 -36.03 -5.61 -16.98
C ARG A 452 -35.46 -4.46 -17.81
N LEU A 453 -34.33 -3.89 -17.40
CA LEU A 453 -33.66 -2.84 -18.17
C LEU A 453 -33.14 -3.39 -19.51
N LEU A 454 -32.52 -4.57 -19.51
CA LEU A 454 -32.01 -5.21 -20.72
C LEU A 454 -33.13 -5.47 -21.72
N GLU A 455 -34.24 -6.03 -21.27
CA GLU A 455 -35.37 -6.31 -22.16
C GLU A 455 -36.01 -5.03 -22.70
N ARG A 456 -36.10 -3.98 -21.88
CA ARG A 456 -36.54 -2.65 -22.33
C ARG A 456 -35.63 -2.08 -23.41
N LEU A 457 -34.31 -2.25 -23.31
CA LEU A 457 -33.35 -1.81 -24.31
C LEU A 457 -33.51 -2.60 -25.62
N LYS A 458 -33.65 -3.92 -25.56
CA LYS A 458 -33.89 -4.77 -26.75
C LYS A 458 -35.18 -4.37 -27.47
N LYS A 459 -36.29 -4.22 -26.75
CA LYS A 459 -37.58 -3.75 -27.31
C LYS A 459 -37.51 -2.31 -27.82
N ALA A 460 -36.71 -1.44 -27.21
CA ALA A 460 -36.54 -0.07 -27.70
C ALA A 460 -35.74 -0.03 -29.01
N ARG A 461 -34.66 -0.82 -29.11
CA ARG A 461 -33.89 -1.01 -30.34
C ARG A 461 -34.75 -1.50 -31.49
N GLU A 462 -35.53 -2.55 -31.28
CA GLU A 462 -36.44 -3.08 -32.32
C GLU A 462 -37.44 -2.03 -32.81
N ARG A 463 -38.01 -1.24 -31.90
CA ARG A 463 -38.94 -0.16 -32.26
C ARG A 463 -38.23 0.98 -33.02
N ALA A 464 -37.01 1.33 -32.63
CA ALA A 464 -36.23 2.37 -33.30
C ALA A 464 -35.83 1.93 -34.73
N LEU A 465 -35.40 0.67 -34.90
CA LEU A 465 -35.07 0.10 -36.21
C LEU A 465 -36.29 0.02 -37.14
N ARG A 466 -37.46 -0.40 -36.63
CA ARG A 466 -38.71 -0.40 -37.41
C ARG A 466 -39.08 1.00 -37.89
N LYS A 467 -38.99 2.01 -37.01
CA LYS A 467 -39.30 3.41 -37.37
C LYS A 467 -38.39 3.97 -38.47
N LEU A 468 -37.13 3.56 -38.50
CA LEU A 468 -36.19 3.97 -39.55
C LEU A 468 -36.48 3.24 -40.87
N GLY A 469 -36.75 1.94 -40.82
CA GLY A 469 -37.19 1.18 -42.00
C GLY A 469 -38.51 1.68 -42.60
N ASP A 470 -39.45 2.14 -41.77
CA ASP A 470 -40.72 2.74 -42.22
C ASP A 470 -40.55 4.18 -42.75
N GLN A 471 -39.44 4.86 -42.44
CA GLN A 471 -39.08 6.17 -42.98
C GLN A 471 -38.38 6.04 -44.33
N ASP A 472 -37.44 5.09 -44.45
CA ASP A 472 -36.75 4.79 -45.71
C ASP A 472 -37.68 4.19 -46.79
N ALA A 473 -38.84 3.63 -46.39
CA ALA A 473 -39.86 3.12 -47.32
C ALA A 473 -40.90 4.20 -47.76
N LYS A 474 -40.81 5.41 -47.21
CA LYS A 474 -41.70 6.56 -47.52
C LYS A 474 -41.01 7.68 -48.29
N GLU A 475 -39.70 7.64 -48.40
CA GLU A 475 -38.89 8.41 -49.35
C GLU A 475 -38.70 7.59 -50.64
#